data_AF-A0A523J780-F1
#
_entry.id   AF-A0A523J780-F1
#
_cell.length_a   1.000
_cell.length_b   1.000
_cell.length_c   1.000
_cell.angle_alpha   90.00
_cell.angle_beta   90.00
_cell.angle_gamma   90.00
#
_symmetry.space_group_name_H-M   'P 1'
#
loop_
_entity.id
_entity.type
_entity.pdbx_description
1 polymer ?
#
loop_
_entity_poly.entity_id
_entity_poly.type
_entity_poly.pdbx_seq_one_letter_code
_entity_poly.pdbx_strand_id
1 'polypeptide(L)'
;MIFQKIPTNYFTTSRNLGGPVIVLILILSKFNHLTHESVNLFTNIQANFDPISVLWYKRRRMEKEIKGIHNLSHSMVHYLLTIHKLKEGRGFARVTDIAKELNLTKGSVSTALNSLKKKDLVQEEEDCKFLVLTDAGHMEVHRILSSRTLLFYFLRDFVGVDEATAEFDSCQMEHLLSHETGFKFFEFMKKIACNCENTEQGSLKFKTSLDLCNFNSAKDFLDGQIGDKYLPAN
;
A
#
# COMPACT_ATOMS: atom_id res chain seq x y z
N MET A 1 -37.22 -33.26 -0.08
CA MET A 1 -36.25 -32.22 0.31
C MET A 1 -35.47 -31.82 -0.93
N ILE A 2 -35.79 -30.63 -1.44
CA ILE A 2 -35.64 -30.23 -2.83
C ILE A 2 -34.27 -29.57 -3.01
N PHE A 3 -33.42 -30.22 -3.80
CA PHE A 3 -32.35 -29.55 -4.56
C PHE A 3 -33.02 -28.72 -5.66
N GLN A 4 -32.95 -27.39 -5.59
CA GLN A 4 -33.29 -26.53 -6.72
C GLN A 4 -32.01 -25.86 -7.24
N LYS A 5 -31.66 -26.26 -8.46
CA LYS A 5 -30.67 -25.65 -9.35
C LYS A 5 -30.88 -24.14 -9.43
N ILE A 6 -29.81 -23.38 -9.19
CA ILE A 6 -29.73 -21.97 -9.59
C ILE A 6 -29.80 -21.93 -11.13
N PRO A 7 -30.72 -21.17 -11.74
CA PRO A 7 -30.82 -21.11 -13.20
C PRO A 7 -29.62 -20.38 -13.80
N THR A 8 -28.84 -21.12 -14.59
CA THR A 8 -27.94 -20.60 -15.61
C THR A 8 -28.78 -20.00 -16.74
N ASN A 9 -29.20 -18.73 -16.59
CA ASN A 9 -29.77 -17.92 -17.68
C ASN A 9 -29.67 -16.43 -17.34
N TYR A 10 -28.45 -15.91 -17.31
CA TYR A 10 -28.15 -14.50 -17.53
C TYR A 10 -26.91 -14.39 -18.43
N PHE A 11 -26.95 -15.08 -19.55
CA PHE A 11 -26.10 -14.81 -20.71
C PHE A 11 -27.04 -14.54 -21.88
N THR A 12 -26.76 -13.47 -22.62
CA THR A 12 -27.58 -12.85 -23.68
C THR A 12 -28.70 -11.97 -23.09
N THR A 13 -28.75 -10.65 -23.24
CA THR A 13 -28.45 -9.84 -24.42
C THR A 13 -28.16 -8.39 -24.00
N SER A 14 -26.91 -7.96 -24.10
CA SER A 14 -26.50 -6.56 -24.24
C SER A 14 -25.13 -6.58 -24.91
N ARG A 15 -25.16 -6.77 -26.24
CA ARG A 15 -23.97 -6.68 -27.07
C ARG A 15 -23.61 -5.21 -27.21
N ASN A 16 -22.35 -4.90 -26.96
CA ASN A 16 -21.60 -3.78 -27.53
C ASN A 16 -21.99 -2.36 -27.10
N LEU A 17 -21.63 -1.98 -25.88
CA LEU A 17 -20.88 -0.74 -25.70
C LEU A 17 -19.45 -1.14 -25.39
N GLY A 18 -18.64 -1.27 -26.43
CA GLY A 18 -17.23 -1.61 -26.28
C GLY A 18 -16.53 -0.60 -25.37
N GLY A 19 -15.43 -1.04 -24.76
CA GLY A 19 -14.53 -0.18 -23.96
C GLY A 19 -14.21 1.22 -24.54
N PRO A 20 -14.21 1.46 -25.87
CA PRO A 20 -14.04 2.81 -26.42
C PRO A 20 -15.12 3.82 -26.03
N VAL A 21 -16.38 3.40 -25.86
CA VAL A 21 -17.50 4.33 -25.60
C VAL A 21 -17.37 4.95 -24.21
N ILE A 22 -16.96 4.15 -23.21
CA ILE A 22 -16.77 4.62 -21.82
C ILE A 22 -15.55 5.54 -21.73
N VAL A 23 -14.48 5.26 -22.48
CA VAL A 23 -13.29 6.13 -22.56
C VAL A 23 -13.63 7.48 -23.20
N LEU A 24 -14.47 7.48 -24.25
CA LEU A 24 -14.94 8.70 -24.91
C LEU A 24 -15.76 9.59 -23.97
N ILE A 25 -16.61 9.00 -23.12
CA ILE A 25 -17.42 9.75 -22.13
C ILE A 25 -16.54 10.41 -21.06
N LEU A 26 -15.50 9.73 -20.57
CA LEU A 26 -14.55 10.31 -19.61
C LEU A 26 -13.71 11.45 -20.22
N ILE A 27 -13.33 11.33 -21.51
CA ILE A 27 -12.65 12.41 -22.24
C ILE A 27 -13.57 13.63 -22.40
N LEU A 28 -14.84 13.42 -22.71
CA LEU A 28 -15.80 14.50 -22.91
C LEU A 28 -16.20 15.20 -21.59
N SER A 29 -16.14 14.50 -20.44
CA SER A 29 -16.38 15.10 -19.12
C SER A 29 -15.32 16.14 -18.69
N LYS A 30 -14.18 16.22 -19.39
CA LYS A 30 -13.13 17.24 -19.17
C LYS A 30 -13.32 18.51 -20.01
N PHE A 31 -14.26 18.55 -20.96
CA PHE A 31 -14.51 19.73 -21.79
C PHE A 31 -15.68 20.55 -21.21
N ASN A 32 -15.35 21.58 -20.43
CA ASN A 32 -16.31 22.42 -19.70
C ASN A 32 -17.01 23.50 -20.57
N HIS A 33 -17.23 23.23 -21.85
CA HIS A 33 -17.95 24.15 -22.74
C HIS A 33 -18.84 23.37 -23.70
N LEU A 34 -20.03 22.98 -23.22
CA LEU A 34 -21.03 22.30 -24.04
C LEU A 34 -22.41 22.91 -23.79
N THR A 35 -23.20 23.01 -24.86
CA THR A 35 -24.51 23.66 -24.89
C THR A 35 -25.58 22.83 -24.16
N HIS A 36 -26.73 23.45 -23.86
CA HIS A 36 -27.83 22.84 -23.09
C HIS A 36 -28.36 21.50 -23.66
N GLU A 37 -28.18 21.27 -24.97
CA GLU A 37 -28.58 20.04 -25.66
C GLU A 37 -27.61 18.88 -25.41
N SER A 38 -26.32 19.17 -25.20
CA SER A 38 -25.30 18.17 -24.86
C SER A 38 -25.53 17.63 -23.45
N VAL A 39 -25.88 18.51 -22.49
CA VAL A 39 -26.13 18.13 -21.09
C VAL A 39 -27.24 17.10 -20.97
N ASN A 40 -28.33 17.24 -21.75
CA ASN A 40 -29.44 16.28 -21.76
C ASN A 40 -29.09 14.94 -22.41
N LEU A 41 -28.16 14.92 -23.37
CA LEU A 41 -27.65 13.66 -23.92
C LEU A 41 -26.75 12.93 -22.89
N PHE A 42 -25.94 13.70 -22.16
CA PHE A 42 -25.08 13.17 -21.09
C PHE A 42 -25.88 12.58 -19.92
N THR A 43 -26.93 13.26 -19.46
CA THR A 43 -27.78 12.75 -18.37
C THR A 43 -28.51 11.46 -18.77
N ASN A 44 -28.96 11.34 -20.01
CA ASN A 44 -29.60 10.11 -20.52
C ASN A 44 -28.63 8.93 -20.70
N ILE A 45 -27.37 9.21 -21.03
CA ILE A 45 -26.32 8.19 -21.09
C ILE A 45 -25.98 7.69 -19.69
N GLN A 46 -25.91 8.58 -18.70
CA GLN A 46 -25.57 8.24 -17.32
C GLN A 46 -26.69 7.44 -16.61
N ALA A 47 -27.95 7.65 -16.99
CA ALA A 47 -29.12 6.95 -16.45
C ALA A 47 -29.27 5.49 -16.95
N ASN A 48 -28.53 5.08 -17.99
CA ASN A 48 -28.65 3.75 -18.61
C ASN A 48 -27.49 2.78 -18.28
N PHE A 49 -26.61 3.12 -17.34
CA PHE A 49 -25.56 2.21 -16.91
C PHE A 49 -26.03 1.28 -15.79
N ASP A 50 -25.94 -0.02 -16.02
CA ASP A 50 -26.18 -1.06 -15.02
C ASP A 50 -25.24 -0.85 -13.81
N PRO A 51 -25.76 -0.70 -12.57
CA PRO A 51 -24.96 -0.54 -11.36
C PRO A 51 -23.86 -1.59 -11.18
N ILE A 52 -24.07 -2.83 -11.63
CA ILE A 52 -23.09 -3.91 -11.53
C ILE A 52 -21.88 -3.63 -12.43
N SER A 53 -22.10 -3.09 -13.63
CA SER A 53 -21.03 -2.75 -14.58
C SER A 53 -20.13 -1.61 -14.07
N VAL A 54 -20.71 -0.60 -13.43
CA VAL A 54 -19.99 0.53 -12.83
C VAL A 54 -19.17 0.06 -11.63
N LEU A 55 -19.76 -0.77 -10.75
CA LEU A 55 -19.06 -1.34 -9.61
C LEU A 55 -17.92 -2.26 -10.05
N TRP A 56 -18.11 -3.06 -11.10
CA TRP A 56 -17.07 -3.92 -11.65
C TRP A 56 -15.92 -3.14 -12.27
N TYR A 57 -16.21 -2.05 -13.01
CA TYR A 57 -15.17 -1.17 -13.54
C TYR A 57 -14.40 -0.47 -12.42
N LYS A 58 -15.10 0.05 -11.41
CA LYS A 58 -14.50 0.67 -10.22
C LYS A 58 -13.63 -0.33 -9.45
N ARG A 59 -14.12 -1.56 -9.23
CA ARG A 59 -13.36 -2.66 -8.61
C ARG A 59 -12.11 -3.01 -9.41
N ARG A 60 -12.22 -3.23 -10.72
CA ARG A 60 -11.07 -3.60 -11.56
C ARG A 60 -10.04 -2.48 -11.67
N ARG A 61 -10.49 -1.22 -11.67
CA ARG A 61 -9.58 -0.06 -11.61
C ARG A 61 -8.85 -0.02 -10.27
N MET A 62 -9.55 -0.16 -9.15
CA MET A 62 -8.93 -0.24 -7.82
C MET A 62 -7.98 -1.43 -7.73
N GLU A 63 -8.34 -2.61 -8.23
CA GLU A 63 -7.45 -3.79 -8.28
C GLU A 63 -6.19 -3.53 -9.11
N LYS A 64 -6.29 -2.78 -10.20
CA LYS A 64 -5.15 -2.41 -11.06
C LYS A 64 -4.28 -1.32 -10.42
N GLU A 65 -4.88 -0.37 -9.70
CA GLU A 65 -4.18 0.63 -8.88
C GLU A 65 -3.46 -0.04 -7.70
N ILE A 66 -4.13 -0.92 -6.95
CA ILE A 66 -3.56 -1.74 -5.88
C ILE A 66 -2.42 -2.62 -6.41
N LYS A 67 -2.61 -3.33 -7.55
CA LYS A 67 -1.51 -4.08 -8.19
C LYS A 67 -0.36 -3.19 -8.68
N GLY A 68 -0.63 -1.96 -9.07
CA GLY A 68 0.38 -0.99 -9.50
C GLY A 68 1.22 -0.43 -8.35
N ILE A 69 0.62 -0.32 -7.15
CA ILE A 69 1.28 0.04 -5.90
C ILE A 69 2.16 -1.11 -5.41
N HIS A 70 1.70 -2.36 -5.51
CA HIS A 70 2.46 -3.56 -5.12
C HIS A 70 3.73 -3.86 -5.96
N ASN A 71 4.13 -2.98 -6.89
CA ASN A 71 5.33 -3.14 -7.70
C ASN A 71 6.28 -1.94 -7.53
N LEU A 72 6.72 -1.73 -6.28
CA LEU A 72 7.83 -0.85 -5.96
C LEU A 72 9.13 -1.65 -5.97
N SER A 73 10.16 -1.10 -6.61
CA SER A 73 11.50 -1.65 -6.47
C SER A 73 12.05 -1.37 -5.07
N HIS A 74 13.00 -2.19 -4.63
CA HIS A 74 13.71 -1.97 -3.38
C HIS A 74 14.26 -0.53 -3.26
N SER A 75 14.87 0.01 -4.32
CA SER A 75 15.35 1.39 -4.31
C SER A 75 14.22 2.42 -4.15
N MET A 76 13.07 2.23 -4.82
CA MET A 76 11.90 3.12 -4.66
C MET A 76 11.41 3.16 -3.22
N VAL A 77 11.40 2.02 -2.54
CA VAL A 77 11.07 1.90 -1.13
C VAL A 77 12.00 2.75 -0.27
N HIS A 78 13.31 2.64 -0.46
CA HIS A 78 14.29 3.45 0.29
C HIS A 78 14.11 4.96 0.11
N TYR A 79 13.74 5.43 -1.08
CA TYR A 79 13.40 6.84 -1.28
C TYR A 79 12.16 7.26 -0.48
N LEU A 80 11.09 6.46 -0.46
CA LEU A 80 9.88 6.74 0.31
C LEU A 80 10.15 6.76 1.82
N LEU A 81 10.86 5.76 2.33
CA LEU A 81 11.24 5.68 3.74
C LEU A 81 12.13 6.85 4.15
N THR A 82 13.03 7.29 3.27
CA THR A 82 13.88 8.46 3.51
C THR A 82 13.06 9.75 3.57
N ILE A 83 12.10 9.95 2.66
CA ILE A 83 11.20 11.10 2.70
C ILE A 83 10.42 11.11 4.01
N HIS A 84 9.87 9.96 4.41
CA HIS A 84 9.15 9.79 5.68
C HIS A 84 10.03 10.15 6.88
N LYS A 85 11.23 9.55 6.96
CA LYS A 85 12.20 9.79 8.04
C LYS A 85 12.57 11.28 8.16
N LEU A 86 12.85 11.94 7.04
CA LEU A 86 13.20 13.36 7.02
C LEU A 86 12.01 14.24 7.43
N LYS A 87 10.79 13.91 6.98
CA LYS A 87 9.57 14.61 7.34
C LYS A 87 9.28 14.50 8.84
N GLU A 88 9.34 13.30 9.41
CA GLU A 88 9.13 13.07 10.85
C GLU A 88 10.20 13.73 11.71
N GLY A 89 11.47 13.69 11.28
CA GLY A 89 12.58 14.22 12.08
C GLY A 89 12.78 15.74 11.99
N ARG A 90 12.50 16.34 10.82
CA ARG A 90 12.86 17.75 10.52
C ARG A 90 11.70 18.58 9.98
N GLY A 91 10.53 17.98 9.75
CA GLY A 91 9.35 18.65 9.23
C GLY A 91 9.29 18.78 7.71
N PHE A 92 10.36 18.45 6.97
CA PHE A 92 10.39 18.52 5.51
C PHE A 92 11.49 17.62 4.90
N ALA A 93 11.36 17.31 3.61
CA ALA A 93 12.37 16.61 2.82
C ALA A 93 12.68 17.40 1.54
N ARG A 94 13.96 17.48 1.16
CA ARG A 94 14.41 18.00 -0.14
C ARG A 94 15.23 16.96 -0.88
N VAL A 95 15.32 17.09 -2.20
CA VAL A 95 16.18 16.24 -3.06
C VAL A 95 17.62 16.18 -2.52
N THR A 96 18.16 17.30 -2.04
CA THR A 96 19.51 17.37 -1.48
C THR A 96 19.68 16.57 -0.20
N ASP A 97 18.63 16.50 0.62
CA ASP A 97 18.68 15.81 1.91
C ASP A 97 18.56 14.31 1.69
N ILE A 98 17.66 13.89 0.79
CA ILE A 98 17.52 12.49 0.36
C ILE A 98 18.81 11.98 -0.28
N ALA A 99 19.42 12.78 -1.15
CA ALA A 99 20.69 12.43 -1.79
C ALA A 99 21.82 12.23 -0.77
N LYS A 100 21.87 13.07 0.28
CA LYS A 100 22.84 12.91 1.37
C LYS A 100 22.55 11.66 2.21
N GLU A 101 21.30 11.46 2.61
CA GLU A 101 20.89 10.34 3.48
C GLU A 101 21.18 8.98 2.82
N LEU A 102 20.89 8.86 1.51
CA LEU A 102 21.10 7.63 0.75
C LEU A 102 22.50 7.53 0.12
N ASN A 103 23.35 8.55 0.31
CA ASN A 103 24.67 8.65 -0.31
C ASN A 103 24.64 8.50 -1.85
N LEU A 104 23.70 9.19 -2.51
CA LEU A 104 23.46 9.16 -3.96
C LEU A 104 23.64 10.53 -4.60
N THR A 105 23.75 10.56 -5.93
CA THR A 105 23.76 11.83 -6.67
C THR A 105 22.36 12.45 -6.74
N LYS A 106 22.29 13.78 -6.77
CA LYS A 106 21.00 14.51 -6.94
C LYS A 106 20.28 14.09 -8.23
N GLY A 107 21.01 13.82 -9.31
CA GLY A 107 20.42 13.38 -10.59
C GLY A 107 19.73 12.02 -10.49
N SER A 108 20.35 11.07 -9.78
CA SER A 108 19.77 9.75 -9.49
C SER A 108 18.48 9.89 -8.68
N VAL A 109 18.52 10.71 -7.61
CA VAL A 109 17.35 10.97 -6.77
C VAL A 109 16.22 11.62 -7.57
N SER A 110 16.50 12.65 -8.36
CA SER A 110 15.47 13.31 -9.20
C SER A 110 14.79 12.34 -10.17
N THR A 111 15.56 11.41 -10.76
CA THR A 111 15.02 10.40 -11.68
C THR A 111 14.08 9.44 -10.96
N ALA A 112 14.48 8.97 -9.78
CA ALA A 112 13.65 8.09 -8.96
C ALA A 112 12.37 8.78 -8.46
N LEU A 113 12.48 10.03 -8.00
CA LEU A 113 11.34 10.83 -7.53
C LEU A 113 10.32 11.07 -8.65
N ASN A 114 10.75 11.29 -9.88
CA ASN A 114 9.82 11.40 -11.02
C ASN A 114 9.01 10.12 -11.22
N SER A 115 9.57 8.95 -10.91
CA SER A 115 8.86 7.67 -10.99
C SER A 115 7.86 7.50 -9.85
N LEU A 116 8.21 7.94 -8.64
CA LEU A 116 7.30 7.96 -7.49
C LEU A 116 6.15 8.95 -7.64
N LYS A 117 6.42 10.14 -8.20
CA LYS A 117 5.38 11.13 -8.56
C LYS A 117 4.39 10.59 -9.59
N LYS A 118 4.88 9.88 -10.63
CA LYS A 118 4.02 9.21 -11.62
C LYS A 118 3.15 8.10 -11.03
N LYS A 119 3.57 7.52 -9.89
CA LYS A 119 2.81 6.53 -9.12
C LYS A 119 1.90 7.16 -8.06
N ASP A 120 1.85 8.50 -7.98
CA ASP A 120 1.05 9.24 -7.00
C ASP A 120 1.39 8.93 -5.53
N LEU A 121 2.67 8.63 -5.26
CA LEU A 121 3.17 8.34 -3.90
C LEU A 121 3.91 9.52 -3.26
N VAL A 122 4.39 10.44 -4.09
CA VAL A 122 5.16 11.61 -3.68
C VAL A 122 4.64 12.80 -4.48
N GLN A 123 4.52 13.94 -3.83
CA GLN A 123 4.29 15.22 -4.48
C GLN A 123 5.34 16.24 -4.02
N GLU A 124 5.42 17.34 -4.75
CA GLU A 124 6.33 18.45 -4.43
C GLU A 124 5.50 19.71 -4.24
N GLU A 125 5.66 20.37 -3.10
CA GLU A 125 4.97 21.62 -2.79
C GLU A 125 5.48 22.75 -3.72
N GLU A 126 4.55 23.50 -4.30
CA GLU A 126 4.86 24.45 -5.37
C GLU A 126 5.79 25.59 -4.91
N ASP A 127 5.57 26.12 -3.71
CA ASP A 127 6.24 27.32 -3.19
C ASP A 127 7.64 27.03 -2.61
N CYS A 128 7.78 25.96 -1.85
CA CYS A 128 8.97 25.65 -1.06
C CYS A 128 9.81 24.49 -1.62
N LYS A 129 9.30 23.79 -2.64
CA LYS A 129 9.92 22.60 -3.27
C LYS A 129 10.16 21.46 -2.29
N PHE A 130 9.37 21.37 -1.23
CA PHE A 130 9.45 20.27 -0.27
C PHE A 130 8.74 19.05 -0.85
N LEU A 131 9.38 17.90 -0.65
CA LEU A 131 8.83 16.61 -1.02
C LEU A 131 7.96 16.13 0.16
N VAL A 132 6.73 15.77 -0.16
CA VAL A 132 5.77 15.22 0.80
C VAL A 132 5.17 13.94 0.22
N LEU A 133 4.87 12.99 1.10
CA LEU A 133 4.13 11.80 0.72
C LEU A 133 2.67 12.20 0.48
N THR A 134 2.04 11.58 -0.51
CA THR A 134 0.58 11.62 -0.64
C THR A 134 -0.05 10.68 0.40
N ASP A 135 -1.37 10.67 0.54
CA ASP A 135 -2.06 9.70 1.39
C ASP A 135 -1.72 8.25 0.98
N ALA A 136 -1.66 7.98 -0.32
CA ALA A 136 -1.23 6.68 -0.86
C ALA A 136 0.23 6.37 -0.51
N GLY A 137 1.11 7.37 -0.58
CA GLY A 137 2.51 7.26 -0.16
C GLY A 137 2.66 6.93 1.32
N HIS A 138 1.89 7.60 2.19
CA HIS A 138 1.88 7.34 3.63
C HIS A 138 1.40 5.92 3.95
N MET A 139 0.30 5.49 3.35
CA MET A 139 -0.19 4.11 3.52
C MET A 139 0.86 3.07 3.12
N GLU A 140 1.55 3.29 2.00
CA GLU A 140 2.54 2.36 1.51
C GLU A 140 3.79 2.33 2.40
N VAL A 141 4.24 3.49 2.90
CA VAL A 141 5.34 3.57 3.88
C VAL A 141 4.99 2.80 5.16
N HIS A 142 3.78 2.99 5.71
CA HIS A 142 3.36 2.31 6.93
C HIS A 142 3.29 0.79 6.73
N ARG A 143 2.80 0.34 5.56
CA ARG A 143 2.78 -1.08 5.19
C ARG A 143 4.20 -1.67 5.12
N ILE A 144 5.13 -0.95 4.49
CA ILE A 144 6.53 -1.38 4.34
C ILE A 144 7.21 -1.46 5.71
N LEU A 145 7.11 -0.41 6.52
CA LEU A 145 7.71 -0.36 7.87
C LEU A 145 7.18 -1.46 8.77
N SER A 146 5.87 -1.72 8.72
CA SER A 146 5.25 -2.85 9.43
C SER A 146 5.82 -4.18 8.99
N SER A 147 5.96 -4.37 7.68
CA SER A 147 6.49 -5.62 7.10
C SER A 147 7.94 -5.84 7.50
N ARG A 148 8.79 -4.80 7.37
CA ARG A 148 10.19 -4.82 7.80
C ARG A 148 10.29 -5.17 9.29
N THR A 149 9.52 -4.49 10.14
CA THR A 149 9.51 -4.74 11.59
C THR A 149 9.12 -6.19 11.90
N LEU A 150 8.00 -6.67 11.36
CA LEU A 150 7.56 -8.05 11.61
C LEU A 150 8.58 -9.08 11.14
N LEU A 151 9.15 -8.89 9.94
CA LEU A 151 10.18 -9.78 9.41
C LEU A 151 11.44 -9.77 10.28
N PHE A 152 11.93 -8.60 10.67
CA PHE A 152 13.12 -8.47 11.51
C PHE A 152 12.96 -9.26 12.82
N TYR A 153 11.90 -8.96 13.57
CA TYR A 153 11.64 -9.62 14.85
C TYR A 153 11.33 -11.11 14.68
N PHE A 154 10.66 -11.51 13.60
CA PHE A 154 10.43 -12.92 13.32
C PHE A 154 11.74 -13.67 13.04
N LEU A 155 12.59 -13.15 12.15
CA LEU A 155 13.85 -13.76 11.80
C LEU A 155 14.78 -13.85 13.02
N ARG A 156 14.88 -12.77 13.79
CA ARG A 156 15.75 -12.74 14.96
C ARG A 156 15.21 -13.58 16.13
N ASP A 157 13.94 -13.41 16.50
CA ASP A 157 13.40 -13.98 17.76
C ASP A 157 12.78 -15.37 17.59
N PHE A 158 12.26 -15.69 16.40
CA PHE A 158 11.58 -16.96 16.14
C PHE A 158 12.44 -17.91 15.32
N VAL A 159 13.11 -17.41 14.27
CA VAL A 159 14.03 -18.23 13.46
C VAL A 159 15.40 -18.34 14.13
N GLY A 160 15.85 -17.30 14.83
CA GLY A 160 17.09 -17.30 15.60
C GLY A 160 18.34 -16.94 14.80
N VAL A 161 18.22 -16.19 13.69
CA VAL A 161 19.38 -15.64 12.99
C VAL A 161 19.96 -14.45 13.77
N ASP A 162 21.22 -14.11 13.52
CA ASP A 162 21.84 -12.95 14.15
C ASP A 162 21.19 -11.64 13.68
N GLU A 163 21.39 -10.59 14.47
CA GLU A 163 20.74 -9.29 14.27
C GLU A 163 21.07 -8.64 12.92
N ALA A 164 22.33 -8.71 12.47
CA ALA A 164 22.75 -8.13 11.20
C ALA A 164 22.12 -8.87 10.02
N THR A 165 22.04 -10.21 10.10
CA THR A 165 21.32 -11.02 9.11
C THR A 165 19.83 -10.70 9.11
N ALA A 166 19.18 -10.58 10.28
CA ALA A 166 17.77 -10.24 10.37
C ALA A 166 17.46 -8.85 9.79
N GLU A 167 18.31 -7.85 10.06
CA GLU A 167 18.19 -6.49 9.50
C GLU A 167 18.32 -6.52 7.98
N PHE A 168 19.35 -7.18 7.47
CA PHE A 168 19.57 -7.30 6.04
C PHE A 168 18.41 -8.01 5.34
N ASP A 169 18.01 -9.20 5.80
CA ASP A 169 16.98 -10.01 5.15
C ASP A 169 15.60 -9.34 5.21
N SER A 170 15.24 -8.75 6.36
CA SER A 170 13.98 -8.00 6.48
C SER A 170 13.94 -6.81 5.52
N CYS A 171 15.07 -6.10 5.37
CA CYS A 171 15.24 -5.01 4.39
C CYS A 171 14.97 -5.47 2.95
N GLN A 172 15.49 -6.64 2.59
CA GLN A 172 15.32 -7.19 1.24
C GLN A 172 13.89 -7.64 0.95
N MET A 173 13.14 -8.08 1.96
CA MET A 173 11.85 -8.76 1.80
C MET A 173 10.62 -7.86 2.01
N GLU A 174 10.72 -6.79 2.80
CA GLU A 174 9.61 -5.93 3.24
C GLU A 174 8.58 -5.52 2.17
N HIS A 175 9.07 -5.21 0.96
CA HIS A 175 8.27 -4.66 -0.12
C HIS A 175 7.58 -5.75 -0.93
N LEU A 176 7.98 -7.01 -0.74
CA LEU A 176 7.42 -8.20 -1.39
C LEU A 176 6.20 -8.74 -0.65
N LEU A 177 6.02 -8.37 0.62
CA LEU A 177 4.87 -8.83 1.41
C LEU A 177 3.60 -8.14 0.94
N SER A 178 2.58 -8.94 0.61
CA SER A 178 1.24 -8.41 0.35
C SER A 178 0.61 -7.86 1.63
N HIS A 179 -0.40 -7.01 1.47
CA HIS A 179 -1.16 -6.50 2.63
C HIS A 179 -1.80 -7.65 3.42
N GLU A 180 -2.41 -8.63 2.74
CA GLU A 180 -3.00 -9.80 3.39
C GLU A 180 -1.96 -10.61 4.18
N THR A 181 -0.79 -10.83 3.58
CA THR A 181 0.33 -11.54 4.22
C THR A 181 0.79 -10.80 5.47
N GLY A 182 1.05 -9.48 5.38
CA GLY A 182 1.48 -8.68 6.53
C GLY A 182 0.48 -8.73 7.69
N PHE A 183 -0.82 -8.62 7.40
CA PHE A 183 -1.88 -8.73 8.40
C PHE A 183 -1.90 -10.09 9.09
N LYS A 184 -1.91 -11.18 8.31
CA LYS A 184 -1.93 -12.53 8.87
C LYS A 184 -0.64 -12.86 9.60
N PHE A 185 0.47 -12.29 9.18
CA PHE A 185 1.77 -12.47 9.83
C PHE A 185 1.81 -11.80 11.20
N PHE A 186 1.30 -10.58 11.32
CA PHE A 186 1.11 -9.93 12.62
C PHE A 186 0.25 -10.79 13.55
N GLU A 187 -0.94 -11.22 13.09
CA GLU A 187 -1.86 -12.02 13.92
C GLU A 187 -1.24 -13.34 14.36
N PHE A 188 -0.46 -13.97 13.49
CA PHE A 188 0.32 -15.17 13.81
C PHE A 188 1.36 -14.91 14.89
N MET A 189 2.21 -13.88 14.73
CA MET A 189 3.23 -13.54 15.72
C MET A 189 2.59 -13.16 17.06
N LYS A 190 1.53 -12.35 17.04
CA LYS A 190 0.79 -11.93 18.24
C LYS A 190 0.20 -13.14 18.97
N LYS A 191 -0.45 -14.06 18.25
CA LYS A 191 -1.03 -15.28 18.84
C LYS A 191 0.03 -16.13 19.55
N ILE A 192 1.22 -16.26 18.97
CA ILE A 192 2.28 -17.08 19.54
C ILE A 192 2.97 -16.37 20.72
N ALA A 193 3.21 -15.06 20.59
CA ALA A 193 3.89 -14.27 21.62
C ALA A 193 3.00 -13.98 22.85
N CYS A 194 1.71 -13.72 22.63
CA CYS A 194 0.76 -13.26 23.64
C CYS A 194 -0.14 -14.39 24.18
N ASN A 195 0.24 -15.66 24.05
CA ASN A 195 -0.52 -16.77 24.62
C ASN A 195 -0.55 -16.66 26.16
N CYS A 196 -1.59 -15.99 26.66
CA CYS A 196 -1.92 -15.87 28.07
C CYS A 196 -2.78 -17.08 28.47
N GLU A 197 -2.13 -18.02 29.18
CA GLU A 197 -2.70 -19.14 29.93
C GLU A 197 -3.29 -20.36 29.17
N ASN A 198 -2.82 -21.53 29.62
CA ASN A 198 -3.40 -22.87 29.50
C ASN A 198 -3.35 -23.61 28.15
N THR A 199 -2.24 -24.32 27.92
CA THR A 199 -2.33 -25.73 27.51
C THR A 199 -1.03 -26.44 27.86
N GLU A 200 -1.13 -27.34 28.84
CA GLU A 200 -0.15 -28.39 29.03
C GLU A 200 0.03 -29.16 27.71
N GLN A 201 1.27 -29.58 27.46
CA GLN A 201 1.75 -30.30 26.28
C GLN A 201 2.01 -29.45 25.01
N GLY A 202 3.21 -28.86 24.96
CA GLY A 202 3.97 -28.73 23.71
C GLY A 202 3.93 -27.38 22.98
N SER A 203 3.41 -26.31 23.59
CA SER A 203 3.35 -25.00 22.95
C SER A 203 4.73 -24.32 22.91
N LEU A 204 5.24 -24.04 21.70
CA LEU A 204 6.47 -23.28 21.48
C LEU A 204 6.29 -21.86 22.03
N LYS A 205 6.74 -21.62 23.26
CA LYS A 205 6.70 -20.29 23.87
C LYS A 205 7.87 -19.45 23.34
N PHE A 206 7.67 -18.84 22.17
CA PHE A 206 8.63 -17.88 21.64
C PHE A 206 8.58 -16.59 22.46
N LYS A 207 9.76 -16.07 22.80
CA LYS A 207 9.89 -14.74 23.41
C LYS A 207 10.34 -13.80 22.31
N THR A 208 9.60 -12.71 22.13
CA THR A 208 10.01 -11.61 21.25
C THR A 208 10.21 -10.34 22.07
N SER A 209 11.16 -9.49 21.67
CA SER A 209 11.31 -8.16 22.27
C SER A 209 10.40 -7.11 21.63
N LEU A 210 9.64 -7.46 20.58
CA LEU A 210 8.55 -6.64 20.08
C LEU A 210 7.30 -6.83 20.95
N ASP A 211 6.80 -5.74 21.54
CA ASP A 211 5.60 -5.80 22.37
C ASP A 211 4.31 -5.85 21.53
N LEU A 212 4.04 -7.04 20.98
CA LEU A 212 2.87 -7.31 20.15
C LEU A 212 1.55 -7.27 20.93
N CYS A 213 1.60 -7.41 22.25
CA CYS A 213 0.40 -7.56 23.08
C CYS A 213 -0.27 -6.21 23.37
N ASN A 214 0.45 -5.10 23.22
CA ASN A 214 -0.09 -3.74 23.38
C ASN A 214 -0.97 -3.28 22.22
N PHE A 215 -0.86 -3.91 21.05
CA PHE A 215 -1.64 -3.54 19.88
C PHE A 215 -2.97 -4.28 19.89
N ASN A 216 -4.09 -3.59 19.68
CA ASN A 216 -5.41 -4.21 19.69
C ASN A 216 -5.66 -5.07 18.45
N SER A 217 -5.10 -4.68 17.30
CA SER A 217 -5.28 -5.36 16.01
C SER A 217 -4.09 -5.15 15.08
N ALA A 218 -3.99 -5.94 14.00
CA ALA A 218 -3.01 -5.67 12.93
C ALA A 218 -3.11 -4.24 12.36
N LYS A 219 -4.34 -3.70 12.22
CA LYS A 219 -4.53 -2.33 11.72
C LYS A 219 -3.92 -1.29 12.66
N ASP A 220 -4.10 -1.47 13.97
CA ASP A 220 -3.52 -0.61 15.01
C ASP A 220 -1.99 -0.62 14.95
N PHE A 221 -1.39 -1.79 14.73
CA PHE A 221 0.06 -1.91 14.52
C PHE A 221 0.54 -1.19 13.25
N LEU A 222 -0.18 -1.33 12.13
CA LEU A 222 0.17 -0.67 10.87
C LEU A 222 0.06 0.85 10.97
N ASP A 223 -1.01 1.35 11.57
CA ASP A 223 -1.23 2.79 11.70
C ASP A 223 -0.25 3.42 12.69
N GLY A 224 0.23 2.67 13.68
CA GLY A 224 1.21 3.09 14.67
C GLY A 224 2.68 3.08 14.21
N GLN A 225 2.96 2.85 12.92
CA GLN A 225 4.32 2.89 12.40
C GLN A 225 4.84 4.33 12.27
N ILE A 226 5.96 4.62 12.95
CA ILE A 226 6.63 5.93 12.90
C ILE A 226 8.09 5.68 12.53
N GLY A 227 8.41 5.71 11.23
CA GLY A 227 9.77 5.46 10.74
C GLY A 227 10.34 4.10 11.21
N ASP A 228 11.66 3.98 11.25
CA ASP A 228 12.36 2.77 11.71
C ASP A 228 12.45 2.66 13.25
N LYS A 229 11.54 3.30 14.01
CA LYS A 229 11.61 3.37 15.49
C LYS A 229 11.64 2.01 16.18
N TYR A 230 11.06 0.98 15.56
CA TYR A 230 11.01 -0.37 16.11
C TYR A 230 12.24 -1.20 15.77
N LEU A 231 13.14 -0.71 14.93
CA LEU A 231 14.43 -1.34 14.71
C LEU A 231 15.47 -0.76 15.68
N PRO A 232 16.46 -1.57 16.11
CA PRO A 232 17.60 -1.05 16.85
C PRO A 232 18.27 0.05 16.02
N ALA A 233 18.71 1.12 16.69
CA ALA A 233 19.42 2.21 16.01
C ALA A 233 20.84 1.74 15.64
N ASN A 234 21.18 1.87 14.35
CA ASN A 234 22.53 1.62 13.83
C ASN A 234 23.60 2.54 14.44
#